data_AF-A0A167LLZ6-F1
#
_entry.id   AF-A0A167LLZ6-F1
#
_cell.length_a   1.000
_cell.length_b   1.000
_cell.length_c   1.000
_cell.angle_alpha   90.00
_cell.angle_beta   90.00
_cell.angle_gamma   90.00
#
_symmetry.space_group_name_H-M   'P 1'
#
loop_
_entity.id
_entity.type
_entity.pdbx_description
1 polymer ?
#
loop_
_entity_poly.entity_id
_entity_poly.type
_entity_poly.pdbx_seq_one_letter_code
_entity_poly.pdbx_strand_id
1 'polypeptide(L)'
;MSIPNILLLLAFSAYYFVWYFSDKNGLTSQIGAAITVGKLPGIEERLRQVYTGIEALDTILVFLTTFFWTLVDGSQPGMMLHSITFCGALGSAWILVTLESWRRGNAWTTAAL
;
A
#
# COMPACT_ATOMS: atom_id res chain seq x y z
N MET A 1 4.08 12.32 27.60
CA MET A 1 4.48 11.84 26.27
C MET A 1 4.50 13.05 25.34
N SER A 2 5.61 13.33 24.65
CA SER A 2 5.71 14.47 23.73
C SER A 2 4.91 14.20 22.45
N ILE A 3 4.47 15.26 21.77
CA ILE A 3 3.71 15.19 20.51
C ILE A 3 4.39 14.30 19.44
N PRO A 4 5.71 14.40 19.21
CA PRO A 4 6.36 13.59 18.19
C PRO A 4 6.31 12.09 18.49
N ASN A 5 6.46 11.70 19.76
CA ASN A 5 6.34 10.30 20.17
C ASN A 5 4.94 9.75 19.93
N ILE A 6 3.89 10.58 20.11
CA ILE A 6 2.51 10.18 19.79
C ILE A 6 2.36 9.94 18.29
N LEU A 7 2.92 10.82 17.45
CA LEU A 7 2.85 10.69 15.99
C LEU A 7 3.61 9.46 15.49
N LEU A 8 4.78 9.16 16.05
CA LEU A 8 5.53 7.95 15.73
C LEU A 8 4.76 6.69 16.12
N LEU A 9 4.21 6.63 17.34
CA LEU A 9 3.38 5.52 17.78
C LEU A 9 2.14 5.35 16.89
N LEU A 10 1.50 6.45 16.51
CA LEU A 10 0.37 6.42 15.59
C LEU A 10 0.76 5.85 14.23
N ALA A 11 1.89 6.29 13.66
CA ALA A 11 2.40 5.76 12.39
C ALA A 11 2.69 4.26 12.44
N PHE A 12 3.38 3.78 13.49
CA PHE A 12 3.64 2.36 13.69
C PHE A 12 2.36 1.55 13.89
N SER A 13 1.40 2.11 14.64
CA SER A 13 0.09 1.47 14.85
C SER A 13 -0.70 1.35 13.55
N ALA A 14 -0.73 2.40 12.71
CA ALA A 14 -1.39 2.38 11.42
C ALA A 14 -0.77 1.33 10.50
N TYR A 15 0.57 1.27 10.43
CA TYR A 15 1.27 0.23 9.66
C TYR A 15 0.91 -1.18 10.14
N TYR A 16 0.90 -1.42 11.45
CA TYR A 16 0.51 -2.71 12.02
C TYR A 16 -0.94 -3.07 11.69
N PHE A 17 -1.87 -2.14 11.88
CA PHE A 17 -3.29 -2.40 11.70
C PHE A 17 -3.67 -2.68 10.25
N VAL A 18 -3.00 -2.05 9.27
CA VAL A 18 -3.21 -2.37 7.84
C VAL A 18 -3.01 -3.86 7.58
N TRP A 19 -1.89 -4.42 8.05
CA TRP A 19 -1.60 -5.85 7.88
C TRP A 19 -2.51 -6.73 8.74
N TYR A 20 -2.74 -6.36 10.00
CA TYR A 20 -3.61 -7.10 10.90
C TYR A 20 -5.04 -7.21 10.35
N PHE A 21 -5.62 -6.12 9.87
CA PHE A 21 -6.97 -6.14 9.29
C PHE A 21 -7.02 -6.90 7.97
N SER A 22 -5.97 -6.81 7.14
CA SER A 22 -5.86 -7.56 5.88
C SER A 22 -5.80 -9.07 6.10
N ASP A 23 -5.23 -9.52 7.22
CA ASP A 23 -5.27 -10.93 7.61
C ASP A 23 -6.66 -11.32 8.14
N LYS A 24 -7.21 -10.52 9.05
CA LYS A 24 -8.50 -10.82 9.71
C LYS A 24 -9.70 -10.77 8.79
N ASN A 25 -9.69 -9.94 7.75
CA ASN A 25 -10.75 -9.89 6.76
C ASN A 25 -10.60 -10.94 5.63
N GLY A 26 -9.54 -11.76 5.68
CA GLY A 26 -9.28 -12.82 4.70
C GLY A 26 -8.69 -12.35 3.38
N LEU A 27 -8.34 -11.06 3.23
CA LEU A 27 -7.81 -10.48 2.00
C LEU A 27 -6.49 -11.16 1.59
N THR A 28 -5.59 -11.39 2.55
CA THR A 28 -4.29 -12.06 2.29
C THR A 28 -4.47 -13.46 1.72
N SER A 29 -5.45 -14.21 2.24
CA SER A 29 -5.79 -15.56 1.76
C SER A 29 -6.37 -15.53 0.34
N GLN A 30 -7.26 -14.58 0.04
CA GLN A 30 -7.84 -14.43 -1.30
C GLN A 30 -6.79 -14.04 -2.34
N ILE A 31 -5.89 -13.10 -2.01
CA ILE A 31 -4.78 -12.72 -2.88
C ILE A 31 -3.85 -13.92 -3.09
N GLY A 32 -3.51 -14.65 -2.02
CA GLY A 32 -2.70 -15.86 -2.11
C GLY A 32 -3.30 -16.89 -3.06
N ALA A 33 -4.60 -17.14 -2.98
CA ALA A 33 -5.31 -18.06 -3.86
C ALA A 33 -5.29 -17.59 -5.34
N ALA A 34 -5.44 -16.30 -5.60
CA ALA A 34 -5.35 -15.76 -6.96
C ALA A 34 -3.92 -15.90 -7.53
N ILE A 35 -2.90 -15.67 -6.70
CA ILE A 35 -1.49 -15.81 -7.08
C ILE A 35 -1.13 -17.27 -7.38
N THR A 36 -1.61 -18.23 -6.57
CA THR A 36 -1.33 -19.66 -6.80
C THR A 36 -2.01 -20.18 -8.06
N VAL A 37 -3.21 -19.71 -8.37
CA VAL A 37 -3.90 -20.01 -9.64
C VAL A 37 -3.21 -19.30 -10.83
N GLY A 38 -2.49 -18.21 -10.58
CA GLY A 38 -1.78 -17.46 -11.60
C GLY A 38 -2.70 -16.69 -12.55
N LYS A 39 -3.90 -16.34 -12.09
CA LYS A 39 -4.88 -15.54 -12.83
C LYS A 39 -5.21 -14.25 -12.10
N LEU A 40 -5.52 -13.21 -12.86
CA LEU A 40 -6.04 -11.98 -12.28
C LEU A 40 -7.45 -12.21 -11.71
N PRO A 41 -7.78 -11.62 -10.55
CA PRO A 41 -9.12 -11.74 -9.99
C PRO A 41 -10.19 -11.26 -10.99
N GLY A 42 -11.25 -12.05 -11.16
CA GLY A 42 -12.41 -11.69 -11.99
C GLY A 42 -12.23 -11.91 -13.50
N ILE A 43 -11.04 -12.27 -14.00
CA ILE A 43 -10.81 -12.53 -15.43
C ILE A 43 -9.94 -13.78 -15.65
N GLU A 44 -9.99 -14.32 -16.87
CA GLU A 44 -9.23 -15.51 -17.28
C GLU A 44 -7.73 -15.22 -17.58
N GLU A 45 -7.34 -13.95 -17.56
CA GLU A 45 -5.99 -13.51 -17.94
C GLU A 45 -4.91 -13.89 -16.93
N ARG A 46 -3.74 -14.20 -17.46
CA ARG A 46 -2.60 -14.68 -16.67
C ARG A 46 -1.98 -13.55 -15.86
N LEU A 47 -1.82 -13.77 -14.57
CA LEU A 47 -1.08 -12.89 -13.68
C LEU A 47 0.41 -12.93 -14.02
N ARG A 48 1.00 -11.76 -14.25
CA ARG A 48 2.46 -11.63 -14.39
C ARG A 48 3.12 -11.94 -13.05
N GLN A 49 4.04 -12.92 -13.04
CA GLN A 49 4.77 -13.32 -11.84
C GLN A 49 6.22 -12.83 -11.79
N VAL A 50 6.79 -12.48 -12.95
CA VAL A 50 8.17 -11.99 -13.07
C VAL A 50 8.14 -10.59 -13.66
N TYR A 51 8.64 -9.63 -12.90
CA TYR A 51 8.69 -8.21 -13.27
C TYR A 51 10.14 -7.75 -13.43
N THR A 52 10.97 -8.05 -12.43
CA THR A 52 12.36 -7.61 -12.32
C THR A 52 13.35 -8.77 -12.39
N GLY A 53 12.90 -10.00 -12.08
CA GLY A 53 13.75 -11.18 -11.95
C GLY A 53 14.35 -11.37 -10.55
N ILE A 54 14.08 -10.45 -9.61
CA ILE A 54 14.49 -10.57 -8.20
C ILE A 54 13.30 -11.10 -7.41
N GLU A 55 13.40 -12.32 -6.90
CA GLU A 55 12.29 -13.06 -6.26
C GLU A 55 11.56 -12.25 -5.17
N ALA A 56 12.30 -11.59 -4.28
CA ALA A 56 11.71 -10.80 -3.20
C ALA A 56 10.90 -9.59 -3.72
N LEU A 57 11.41 -8.90 -4.75
CA LEU A 57 10.71 -7.77 -5.36
C LEU A 57 9.51 -8.24 -6.17
N ASP A 58 9.68 -9.31 -6.94
CA ASP A 58 8.62 -9.87 -7.76
C ASP A 58 7.47 -10.39 -6.89
N THR A 59 7.76 -11.03 -5.74
CA THR A 59 6.74 -11.42 -4.76
C THR A 59 5.89 -10.24 -4.30
N ILE A 60 6.54 -9.11 -3.98
CA ILE A 60 5.83 -7.90 -3.56
C ILE A 60 5.01 -7.33 -4.71
N LEU A 61 5.59 -7.22 -5.91
CA LEU A 61 4.92 -6.65 -7.09
C LEU A 61 3.72 -7.50 -7.54
N VAL A 62 3.82 -8.82 -7.45
CA VAL A 62 2.73 -9.77 -7.72
C VAL A 62 1.58 -9.58 -6.72
N PHE A 63 1.91 -9.48 -5.43
CA PHE A 63 0.93 -9.24 -4.38
C PHE A 63 0.21 -7.90 -4.59
N LEU A 64 0.97 -6.83 -4.82
CA LEU A 64 0.42 -5.49 -5.06
C LEU A 64 -0.41 -5.45 -6.35
N THR A 65 0.03 -6.08 -7.43
CA THR A 65 -0.72 -6.10 -8.70
C THR A 65 -2.06 -6.81 -8.51
N THR A 66 -2.06 -7.96 -7.85
CA THR A 66 -3.29 -8.72 -7.56
C THR A 66 -4.24 -7.92 -6.68
N PHE A 67 -3.72 -7.21 -5.67
CA PHE A 67 -4.49 -6.35 -4.79
C PHE A 67 -5.07 -5.13 -5.53
N PHE A 68 -4.24 -4.37 -6.25
CA PHE A 68 -4.67 -3.15 -6.92
C PHE A 68 -5.55 -3.42 -8.14
N TRP A 69 -5.47 -4.61 -8.74
CA TRP A 69 -6.34 -4.98 -9.86
C TRP A 69 -7.83 -4.82 -9.52
N THR A 70 -8.26 -5.33 -8.36
CA THR A 70 -9.67 -5.25 -7.91
C THR A 70 -10.11 -3.82 -7.58
N LEU A 71 -9.17 -2.89 -7.44
CA LEU A 71 -9.43 -1.48 -7.22
C LEU A 71 -9.64 -0.70 -8.53
N VAL A 72 -9.21 -1.24 -9.67
CA VAL A 72 -9.22 -0.56 -10.97
C VAL A 72 -9.99 -1.30 -12.07
N ASP A 73 -10.34 -2.58 -11.86
CA ASP A 73 -11.06 -3.41 -12.82
C ASP A 73 -12.48 -2.91 -13.16
N GLY A 74 -13.03 -1.99 -12.36
CA GLY A 74 -14.35 -1.42 -12.53
C GLY A 74 -15.50 -2.38 -12.19
N SER A 75 -15.21 -3.59 -11.70
CA SER A 75 -16.23 -4.57 -11.29
C SER A 75 -17.01 -4.09 -10.06
N GLN A 76 -16.37 -3.26 -9.22
CA GLN A 76 -16.96 -2.64 -8.04
C GLN A 76 -16.73 -1.12 -8.03
N PRO A 77 -17.68 -0.32 -8.56
CA PRO A 77 -17.55 1.14 -8.67
C PRO A 77 -17.27 1.85 -7.34
N GLY A 78 -17.79 1.32 -6.22
CA GLY A 78 -17.54 1.86 -4.89
C GLY A 78 -16.07 1.72 -4.45
N MET A 79 -15.44 0.57 -4.73
CA MET A 79 -14.03 0.33 -4.44
C MET A 79 -13.12 1.18 -5.32
N MET A 80 -13.48 1.35 -6.59
CA MET A 80 -12.77 2.25 -7.50
C MET A 80 -12.82 3.69 -7.03
N LEU A 81 -14.00 4.21 -6.66
CA LEU A 81 -14.14 5.57 -6.11
C LEU A 81 -13.34 5.76 -4.81
N HIS A 82 -13.37 4.77 -3.92
CA HIS A 82 -12.54 4.79 -2.71
C HIS A 82 -11.05 4.82 -3.02
N SER A 83 -10.62 4.13 -4.08
CA SER A 83 -9.21 4.08 -4.48
C SER A 83 -8.73 5.41 -5.07
N ILE A 84 -9.60 6.13 -5.77
CA ILE A 84 -9.31 7.48 -6.26
C ILE A 84 -9.09 8.45 -5.08
N THR A 85 -9.95 8.41 -4.07
CA THR A 85 -9.80 9.28 -2.89
C THR A 85 -8.57 8.90 -2.08
N PHE A 86 -8.29 7.60 -1.91
CA PHE A 86 -7.05 7.11 -1.29
C PHE A 86 -5.81 7.61 -2.03
N CYS A 87 -5.77 7.51 -3.36
CA CYS A 87 -4.65 7.98 -4.18
C CYS A 87 -4.43 9.49 -4.03
N GLY A 88 -5.51 10.29 -3.98
CA GLY A 88 -5.40 11.74 -3.72
C GLY A 88 -4.83 12.07 -2.34
N ALA A 89 -5.26 11.36 -1.30
CA ALA A 89 -4.72 11.53 0.05
C ALA A 89 -3.24 11.11 0.15
N LEU A 90 -2.89 9.96 -0.42
CA LEU A 90 -1.50 9.48 -0.44
C LEU A 90 -0.59 10.41 -1.25
N GLY A 91 -1.03 10.81 -2.45
CA GLY A 91 -0.27 11.69 -3.33
C GLY A 91 -0.02 13.07 -2.71
N SER A 92 -1.03 13.66 -2.08
CA SER A 92 -0.87 14.95 -1.38
C SER A 92 0.07 14.83 -0.17
N ALA A 93 -0.06 13.76 0.62
CA ALA A 93 0.88 13.48 1.72
C ALA A 93 2.31 13.31 1.22
N TRP A 94 2.52 12.58 0.11
CA TRP A 94 3.84 12.37 -0.48
C TRP A 94 4.50 13.68 -0.97
N ILE A 95 3.72 14.57 -1.59
CA ILE A 95 4.20 15.90 -2.00
C ILE A 95 4.65 16.69 -0.76
N LEU A 96 3.85 16.71 0.31
CA LEU A 96 4.19 17.41 1.54
C LEU A 96 5.46 16.86 2.19
N VAL A 97 5.57 15.53 2.29
CA VAL A 97 6.78 14.87 2.82
C VAL A 97 8.01 15.22 1.98
N THR A 98 7.89 15.20 0.66
CA THR A 98 8.99 15.55 -0.26
C THR A 98 9.41 17.00 -0.09
N LEU A 99 8.46 17.95 -0.09
CA LEU A 99 8.75 19.36 0.10
C LEU A 99 9.39 19.64 1.46
N GLU A 100 8.87 19.01 2.52
CA GLU A 100 9.42 19.17 3.87
C GLU A 100 10.80 18.53 4.01
N SER A 101 11.09 17.43 3.29
CA SER A 101 12.43 16.81 3.26
C SER A 101 13.50 17.74 2.68
N TRP A 102 13.12 18.67 1.78
CA TRP A 102 14.03 19.63 1.17
C TRP A 102 14.09 20.96 1.92
N ARG A 103 13.19 21.19 2.88
CA ARG A 103 13.19 22.40 3.68
C ARG A 103 14.40 22.39 4.61
N ARG A 104 15.20 23.46 4.59
CA ARG A 104 16.40 23.62 5.45
C ARG A 104 16.15 23.42 6.95
N GLY A 105 14.92 23.60 7.42
CA GLY A 105 14.53 23.35 8.82
C GLY A 105 14.40 21.87 9.19
N ASN A 106 14.41 20.96 8.22
CA ASN A 106 14.33 19.51 8.38
C ASN A 106 15.72 18.85 8.20
N ALA A 107 16.77 19.51 8.70
CA ALA A 107 18.17 19.08 8.56
C ALA A 107 18.55 17.89 9.47
N TRP A 108 17.62 16.94 9.70
CA TRP A 108 17.84 15.74 10.53
C TRP A 108 18.40 16.03 11.93
N THR A 109 18.17 17.22 12.47
CA THR A 109 18.49 17.54 13.86
C THR A 109 17.51 16.84 14.79
N THR A 110 17.97 16.40 15.96
CA THR A 110 17.14 15.70 16.97
C THR A 110 15.95 16.50 17.49
N ALA A 111 15.86 17.79 17.19
CA ALA A 111 14.70 18.65 17.46
C ALA A 111 13.59 18.59 16.38
N ALA A 112 13.87 17.95 15.23
CA ALA A 112 12.92 17.68 14.14
C ALA A 112 12.27 16.28 14.25
N LEU A 113 12.69 15.48 15.24
CA LEU A 113 12.12 14.20 15.65
C LEU A 113 11.29 14.37 16.92
#